data_AF-A0A2V9BTJ9-F1
#
_entry.id   AF-A0A2V9BTJ9-F1
#
_cell.length_a   1.000
_cell.length_b   1.000
_cell.length_c   1.000
_cell.angle_alpha   90.00
_cell.angle_beta   90.00
_cell.angle_gamma   90.00
#
_symmetry.space_group_name_H-M   'P 1'
#
loop_
_entity.id
_entity.type
_entity.pdbx_description
1 polymer ?
#
loop_
_entity_poly.entity_id
_entity_poly.type
_entity_poly.pdbx_seq_one_letter_code
_entity_poly.pdbx_strand_id
1 'polypeptide(L)'
;MMPAKRLELVRGLGPWAAAAIVVGTMIGTGIFLKPAEMASGGGSVAVVFAAWVVGGVLSLFGALSFAELGASIPEAGGEYAYLRRGFGPAWGFLFGWMHSIVGRPASAASIAAGLLRFWGFLFPAVAVPFFTWHVSLPWMGKPYDLAFSWAQPLAVVAIAVITFINYLGVRLGGQVQVALTLIKIASVLAVVIFGFALGHGDKANFQPMVPPALGLGTIGAFLAALAAGLW
;
A
#
# COMPACT_ATOMS: atom_id res chain seq x y z
N MET A 1 -33.54 11.82 33.73
CA MET A 1 -32.24 11.56 33.05
C MET A 1 -32.35 12.09 31.63
N MET A 2 -31.56 13.10 31.25
CA MET A 2 -31.53 13.53 29.84
C MET A 2 -30.87 12.43 29.01
N PRO A 3 -31.43 12.05 27.84
CA PRO A 3 -30.80 11.07 26.97
C PRO A 3 -29.42 11.61 26.56
N ALA A 4 -28.38 10.82 26.80
CA ALA A 4 -27.03 11.18 26.37
C ALA A 4 -27.04 11.44 24.87
N LYS A 5 -26.70 12.67 24.46
CA LYS A 5 -26.55 13.06 23.06
C LYS A 5 -25.52 12.13 22.44
N ARG A 6 -25.94 11.13 21.64
CA ARG A 6 -25.00 10.29 20.89
C ARG A 6 -24.22 11.23 19.97
N LEU A 7 -22.91 11.28 20.16
CA LEU A 7 -22.02 11.94 19.22
C LEU A 7 -22.06 11.14 17.92
N GLU A 8 -22.89 11.56 16.98
CA GLU A 8 -22.93 10.97 15.65
C GLU A 8 -21.78 11.51 14.81
N LEU A 9 -21.11 10.62 14.09
CA LEU A 9 -20.03 10.99 13.19
C LEU A 9 -20.58 11.86 12.05
N VAL A 10 -19.90 12.96 11.75
CA VAL A 10 -20.27 13.83 10.64
C VAL A 10 -20.11 13.07 9.33
N ARG A 11 -21.21 12.93 8.57
CA ARG A 11 -21.19 12.38 7.20
C ARG A 11 -20.59 13.39 6.23
N GLY A 12 -19.27 13.52 6.27
CA GLY A 12 -18.52 14.53 5.51
C GLY A 12 -18.00 14.08 4.14
N LEU A 13 -18.03 12.78 3.84
CA LEU A 13 -17.49 12.21 2.62
C LEU A 13 -18.62 11.80 1.66
N GLY A 14 -18.58 12.31 0.43
CA GLY A 14 -19.44 11.87 -0.66
C GLY A 14 -18.88 10.63 -1.39
N PRO A 15 -19.63 10.05 -2.34
CA PRO A 15 -19.24 8.83 -3.05
C PRO A 15 -17.92 8.98 -3.82
N TRP A 16 -17.67 10.14 -4.44
CA TRP A 16 -16.42 10.41 -5.15
C TRP A 16 -15.21 10.51 -4.22
N ALA A 17 -15.36 11.14 -3.06
CA ALA A 17 -14.30 11.20 -2.06
C ALA A 17 -14.03 9.81 -1.48
N ALA A 18 -15.07 9.02 -1.21
CA ALA A 18 -14.93 7.63 -0.76
C ALA A 18 -14.23 6.76 -1.82
N ALA A 19 -14.64 6.84 -3.09
CA ALA A 19 -13.99 6.12 -4.18
C ALA A 19 -12.53 6.55 -4.37
N ALA A 20 -12.23 7.84 -4.31
CA ALA A 20 -10.86 8.34 -4.40
C ALA A 20 -9.99 7.92 -3.22
N ILE A 21 -10.56 7.82 -2.00
CA ILE A 21 -9.87 7.23 -0.85
C ILE A 21 -9.50 5.77 -1.17
N VAL A 22 -10.46 4.95 -1.61
CA VAL A 22 -10.22 3.53 -1.92
C VAL A 22 -9.18 3.38 -3.03
N VAL A 23 -9.35 4.07 -4.17
CA VAL A 23 -8.41 4.05 -5.28
C VAL A 23 -7.02 4.54 -4.85
N GLY A 24 -6.97 5.62 -4.07
CA GLY A 24 -5.73 6.20 -3.56
C GLY A 24 -4.99 5.32 -2.56
N THR A 25 -5.71 4.45 -1.83
CA THR A 25 -5.10 3.42 -0.97
C THR A 25 -4.59 2.22 -1.76
N MET A 26 -5.23 1.87 -2.88
CA MET A 26 -4.81 0.75 -3.74
C MET A 26 -3.62 1.14 -4.64
N ILE A 27 -3.61 2.36 -5.18
CA ILE A 27 -2.49 2.86 -5.98
C ILE A 27 -1.35 3.29 -5.03
N GLY A 28 -0.47 2.33 -4.72
CA GLY A 28 0.69 2.50 -3.86
C GLY A 28 2.02 2.56 -4.61
N THR A 29 3.11 2.33 -3.88
CA THR A 29 4.45 2.10 -4.45
C THR A 29 4.50 0.83 -5.30
N GLY A 30 3.57 -0.11 -5.08
CA GLY A 30 3.47 -1.39 -5.79
C GLY A 30 3.54 -1.22 -7.31
N ILE A 31 2.71 -0.37 -7.91
CA ILE A 31 2.67 -0.20 -9.37
C ILE A 31 3.98 0.37 -9.96
N PHE A 32 4.79 1.06 -9.17
CA PHE A 32 6.04 1.65 -9.64
C PHE A 32 7.24 0.70 -9.49
N LEU A 33 7.22 -0.19 -8.50
CA LEU A 33 8.35 -1.09 -8.19
C LEU A 33 8.10 -2.53 -8.65
N LYS A 34 6.89 -3.04 -8.43
CA LYS A 34 6.55 -4.46 -8.62
C LYS A 34 6.61 -4.91 -10.07
N PRO A 35 6.22 -4.13 -11.10
CA PRO A 35 6.39 -4.58 -12.48
C PRO A 35 7.83 -4.91 -12.85
N ALA A 36 8.81 -4.14 -12.37
CA ALA A 36 10.22 -4.40 -12.62
C ALA A 36 10.70 -5.67 -11.88
N GLU A 37 10.30 -5.84 -10.61
CA GLU A 37 10.58 -7.05 -9.83
C GLU A 37 9.98 -8.30 -10.52
N MET A 38 8.70 -8.23 -10.90
CA MET A 38 7.99 -9.29 -11.63
C MET A 38 8.62 -9.58 -12.99
N ALA A 39 9.06 -8.57 -13.74
CA ALA A 39 9.72 -8.77 -15.03
C ALA A 39 11.08 -9.47 -14.86
N SER A 40 11.83 -9.13 -13.80
CA SER A 40 13.14 -9.73 -13.53
C SER A 40 13.07 -11.17 -13.01
N GLY A 41 12.03 -11.52 -12.25
CA GLY A 41 11.88 -12.84 -11.60
C GLY A 41 10.78 -13.74 -12.20
N GLY A 42 9.89 -13.20 -13.05
CA GLY A 42 8.66 -13.85 -13.52
C GLY A 42 8.85 -14.88 -14.64
N GLY A 43 10.07 -15.09 -15.10
CA GLY A 43 10.47 -16.16 -16.03
C GLY A 43 9.94 -16.04 -17.46
N SER A 44 8.80 -15.39 -17.69
CA SER A 44 8.23 -15.08 -19.02
C SER A 44 7.17 -13.99 -18.95
N VAL A 45 6.92 -13.30 -20.07
CA VAL A 45 5.91 -12.23 -20.16
C VAL A 45 4.51 -12.75 -19.86
N ALA A 46 4.12 -13.90 -20.41
CA ALA A 46 2.79 -14.47 -20.19
C ALA A 46 2.51 -14.76 -18.70
N VAL A 47 3.51 -15.21 -17.94
CA VAL A 47 3.36 -15.49 -16.50
C VAL A 47 3.09 -14.20 -15.71
N VAL A 48 3.81 -13.13 -16.01
CA VAL A 48 3.63 -11.81 -15.36
C VAL A 48 2.23 -11.25 -15.66
N PHE A 49 1.79 -11.27 -16.92
CA PHE A 49 0.44 -10.82 -17.28
C PHE A 49 -0.66 -11.71 -16.70
N ALA A 50 -0.47 -13.02 -16.69
CA ALA A 50 -1.41 -13.95 -16.05
C ALA A 50 -1.55 -13.65 -14.55
N ALA A 51 -0.44 -13.36 -13.86
CA ALA A 51 -0.47 -12.99 -12.45
C ALA A 51 -1.28 -11.69 -12.23
N TRP A 52 -1.13 -10.68 -13.08
CA TRP A 52 -1.93 -9.45 -13.02
C TRP A 52 -3.42 -9.70 -13.23
N VAL A 53 -3.78 -10.49 -14.26
CA VAL A 53 -5.18 -10.79 -14.56
C VAL A 53 -5.82 -11.59 -13.44
N VAL A 54 -5.17 -12.66 -12.98
CA VAL A 54 -5.68 -13.50 -11.89
C VAL A 54 -5.75 -12.71 -10.60
N GLY A 55 -4.72 -11.93 -10.27
CA GLY A 55 -4.71 -11.04 -9.11
C GLY A 55 -5.88 -10.05 -9.13
N GLY A 56 -6.11 -9.39 -10.27
CA GLY A 56 -7.22 -8.46 -10.44
C GLY A 56 -8.60 -9.12 -10.26
N VAL A 57 -8.79 -10.33 -10.78
CA VAL A 57 -10.04 -11.08 -10.60
C VAL A 57 -10.25 -11.48 -9.13
N LEU A 58 -9.20 -11.96 -8.45
CA LEU A 58 -9.25 -12.29 -7.03
C LEU A 58 -9.57 -11.05 -6.17
N SER A 59 -8.92 -9.92 -6.44
CA SER A 59 -9.19 -8.65 -5.77
C SER A 59 -10.61 -8.15 -6.02
N LEU A 60 -11.15 -8.34 -7.23
CA LEU A 60 -12.53 -7.98 -7.55
C LEU A 60 -13.53 -8.78 -6.72
N PHE A 61 -13.36 -10.11 -6.60
CA PHE A 61 -14.22 -10.92 -5.75
C PHE A 61 -14.14 -10.49 -4.29
N GLY A 62 -12.94 -10.23 -3.77
CA GLY A 62 -12.77 -9.68 -2.42
C GLY A 62 -13.49 -8.34 -2.23
N ALA A 63 -13.36 -7.42 -3.19
CA ALA A 63 -14.02 -6.11 -3.15
C ALA A 63 -15.56 -6.23 -3.16
N LEU A 64 -16.12 -7.15 -3.94
CA LEU A 64 -17.56 -7.41 -3.98
C LEU A 64 -18.06 -7.99 -2.64
N SER A 65 -17.32 -8.92 -2.03
CA SER A 65 -17.65 -9.43 -0.68
C SER A 65 -17.63 -8.31 0.37
N PHE A 66 -16.63 -7.41 0.32
CA PHE A 66 -16.60 -6.25 1.21
C PHE A 66 -17.73 -5.24 0.94
N ALA A 67 -18.16 -5.08 -0.31
CA ALA A 67 -19.29 -4.23 -0.66
C ALA A 67 -20.61 -4.76 -0.07
N GLU A 68 -20.83 -6.07 -0.14
CA GLU A 68 -22.01 -6.74 0.46
C GLU A 68 -22.02 -6.61 1.99
N LEU A 69 -20.87 -6.84 2.63
CA LEU A 69 -20.71 -6.64 4.09
C LEU A 69 -20.92 -5.17 4.49
N GLY A 70 -20.38 -4.23 3.71
CA GLY A 70 -20.56 -2.80 3.95
C GLY A 70 -22.00 -2.32 3.80
N ALA A 71 -22.75 -2.91 2.86
CA ALA A 71 -24.17 -2.62 2.69
C ALA A 71 -25.05 -3.24 3.78
N SER A 72 -24.70 -4.45 4.25
CA SER A 72 -25.48 -5.18 5.27
C SER A 72 -25.18 -4.74 6.72
N ILE A 73 -23.98 -4.22 6.99
CA ILE A 73 -23.54 -3.75 8.31
C ILE A 73 -23.06 -2.29 8.19
N PRO A 74 -23.99 -1.31 8.08
CA PRO A 74 -23.67 0.11 7.85
C PRO A 74 -23.25 0.83 9.15
N GLU A 75 -22.32 0.24 9.89
CA GLU A 75 -21.77 0.78 11.13
C GLU A 75 -20.38 1.39 10.90
N ALA A 76 -20.04 2.42 11.66
CA ALA A 76 -18.70 3.00 11.66
C ALA A 76 -17.72 2.08 12.40
N GLY A 77 -17.26 1.03 11.71
CA GLY A 77 -16.30 0.06 12.26
C GLY A 77 -15.58 -0.82 11.24
N GLY A 78 -16.03 -0.88 9.98
CA GLY A 78 -15.39 -1.65 8.91
C GLY A 78 -15.13 -3.10 9.31
N GLU A 79 -13.94 -3.61 9.03
CA GLU A 79 -13.50 -4.99 9.35
C GLU A 79 -13.72 -5.38 10.82
N TYR A 80 -13.51 -4.44 11.76
CA TYR A 80 -13.76 -4.71 13.18
C TYR A 80 -15.23 -5.04 13.44
N ALA A 81 -16.16 -4.29 12.84
CA ALA A 81 -17.60 -4.53 12.99
C ALA A 81 -17.99 -5.89 12.37
N TYR A 82 -17.42 -6.24 11.22
CA TYR A 82 -17.69 -7.51 10.55
C TYR A 82 -17.20 -8.70 11.41
N LEU A 83 -15.96 -8.64 11.89
CA LEU A 83 -15.38 -9.71 12.70
C LEU A 83 -16.07 -9.84 14.06
N ARG A 84 -16.38 -8.72 14.71
CA ARG A 84 -17.12 -8.73 15.97
C ARG A 84 -18.51 -9.34 15.81
N ARG A 85 -19.20 -9.04 14.71
CA ARG A 85 -20.56 -9.55 14.44
C ARG A 85 -20.56 -11.02 14.01
N GLY A 86 -19.60 -11.42 13.17
CA GLY A 86 -19.52 -12.79 12.64
C GLY A 86 -18.88 -13.81 13.58
N PHE A 87 -17.81 -13.42 14.28
CA PHE A 87 -17.00 -14.32 15.10
C PHE A 87 -17.08 -14.00 16.60
N GLY A 88 -17.74 -12.91 16.98
CA GLY A 88 -17.96 -12.54 18.37
C GLY A 88 -16.93 -11.56 18.94
N PRO A 89 -17.12 -11.14 20.20
CA PRO A 89 -16.37 -10.02 20.79
C PRO A 89 -14.86 -10.25 20.89
N ALA A 90 -14.42 -11.48 21.15
CA ALA A 90 -12.99 -11.81 21.29
C ALA A 90 -12.21 -11.55 19.99
N TRP A 91 -12.74 -12.01 18.85
CA TRP A 91 -12.11 -11.83 17.55
C TRP A 91 -12.14 -10.38 17.08
N GLY A 92 -13.25 -9.68 17.35
CA GLY A 92 -13.31 -8.23 17.16
C GLY A 92 -12.23 -7.51 17.96
N PHE A 93 -12.09 -7.82 19.25
CA PHE A 93 -11.07 -7.22 20.12
C PHE A 93 -9.64 -7.50 19.62
N LEU A 94 -9.31 -8.75 19.32
CA LEU A 94 -7.99 -9.13 18.82
C LEU A 94 -7.63 -8.39 17.53
N PHE A 95 -8.57 -8.32 16.59
CA PHE A 95 -8.39 -7.55 15.37
C PHE A 95 -8.20 -6.05 15.67
N GLY A 96 -9.07 -5.45 16.48
CA GLY A 96 -8.99 -4.03 16.84
C GLY A 96 -7.68 -3.68 17.53
N TRP A 97 -7.20 -4.52 18.45
CA TRP A 97 -5.93 -4.35 19.14
C TRP A 97 -4.75 -4.46 18.17
N MET A 98 -4.69 -5.53 17.38
CA MET A 98 -3.62 -5.76 16.41
C MET A 98 -3.57 -4.62 15.39
N HIS A 99 -4.72 -4.23 14.84
CA HIS A 99 -4.79 -3.19 13.81
C HIS A 99 -4.45 -1.80 14.37
N SER A 100 -4.90 -1.46 15.58
CA SER A 100 -4.70 -0.11 16.15
C SER A 100 -3.31 0.08 16.75
N ILE A 101 -2.76 -0.94 17.42
CA ILE A 101 -1.47 -0.85 18.13
C ILE A 101 -0.30 -1.21 17.21
N VAL A 102 -0.48 -2.19 16.33
CA VAL A 102 0.61 -2.71 15.49
C VAL A 102 0.44 -2.27 14.05
N GLY A 103 -0.68 -2.63 13.42
CA GLY A 103 -0.89 -2.47 11.97
C GLY A 103 -0.81 -1.02 11.49
N ARG A 104 -1.65 -0.13 12.05
CA ARG A 104 -1.74 1.28 11.63
C ARG A 104 -0.42 2.05 11.87
N PRO A 105 0.22 1.99 13.06
CA PRO A 105 1.49 2.67 13.26
C PRO A 105 2.62 2.11 12.38
N ALA A 106 2.71 0.77 12.24
CA ALA A 106 3.74 0.15 11.39
C ALA A 106 3.58 0.52 9.91
N SER A 107 2.34 0.56 9.42
CA SER A 107 2.04 1.02 8.06
C SER A 107 2.43 2.48 7.85
N ALA A 108 2.03 3.38 8.76
CA ALA A 108 2.39 4.79 8.68
C ALA A 108 3.91 5.01 8.71
N ALA A 109 4.63 4.30 9.59
CA ALA A 109 6.08 4.35 9.67
C ALA A 109 6.75 3.82 8.38
N SER A 110 6.24 2.74 7.81
CA SER A 110 6.76 2.15 6.56
C SER A 110 6.57 3.08 5.38
N ILE A 111 5.41 3.73 5.26
CA ILE A 111 5.14 4.72 4.20
C ILE A 111 6.06 5.94 4.35
N ALA A 112 6.22 6.44 5.58
CA ALA A 112 7.10 7.57 5.86
C ALA A 112 8.57 7.22 5.55
N ALA A 113 9.04 6.03 5.93
CA ALA A 113 10.36 5.54 5.57
C ALA A 113 10.55 5.41 4.05
N GLY A 114 9.53 4.93 3.32
CA GLY A 114 9.53 4.86 1.87
C GLY A 114 9.67 6.23 1.20
N LEU A 115 8.93 7.24 1.67
CA LEU A 115 9.03 8.63 1.20
C LEU A 115 10.47 9.16 1.31
N LEU A 116 11.14 8.83 2.41
CA LEU A 116 12.50 9.28 2.67
C LEU A 116 13.54 8.62 1.79
N ARG A 117 13.28 7.40 1.31
CA ARG A 117 14.13 6.77 0.29
C ARG A 117 14.10 7.56 -1.03
N PHE A 118 12.94 8.08 -1.41
CA PHE A 118 12.82 8.97 -2.58
C PHE A 118 13.52 10.32 -2.33
N TRP A 119 13.38 10.90 -1.15
CA TRP A 119 14.13 12.12 -0.80
C TRP A 119 15.63 11.89 -0.73
N GLY A 120 16.09 10.74 -0.23
CA GLY A 120 17.52 10.37 -0.24
C GLY A 120 18.08 10.23 -1.65
N PHE A 121 17.25 9.81 -2.62
CA PHE A 121 17.65 9.80 -4.03
C PHE A 121 17.81 11.22 -4.60
N LEU A 122 16.91 12.15 -4.27
CA LEU A 122 16.97 13.55 -4.75
C LEU A 122 17.99 14.40 -3.99
N PHE A 123 18.13 14.15 -2.70
CA PHE A 123 18.99 14.87 -1.74
C PHE A 123 19.82 13.83 -0.97
N PRO A 124 20.98 13.43 -1.50
CA PRO A 124 21.82 12.39 -0.90
C PRO A 124 22.17 12.65 0.57
N ALA A 125 22.29 13.92 0.97
CA ALA A 125 22.53 14.33 2.36
C ALA A 125 21.49 13.80 3.36
N VAL A 126 20.26 13.51 2.92
CA VAL A 126 19.20 12.91 3.76
C VAL A 126 19.48 11.44 4.07
N ALA A 127 20.14 10.74 3.15
CA ALA A 127 20.48 9.32 3.28
C ALA A 127 21.77 9.08 4.06
N VAL A 128 22.65 10.08 4.18
CA VAL A 128 23.91 9.94 4.92
C VAL A 128 23.63 9.83 6.42
N PRO A 129 23.97 8.69 7.06
CA PRO A 129 23.80 8.56 8.49
C PRO A 129 24.86 9.38 9.22
N PHE A 130 24.43 10.12 10.25
CA PHE A 130 25.34 10.83 11.15
C PHE A 130 25.65 10.01 12.41
N PHE A 131 24.86 8.96 12.69
CA PHE A 131 25.10 8.05 13.80
C PHE A 131 24.67 6.63 13.39
N THR A 132 25.55 5.65 13.60
CA THR A 132 25.24 4.23 13.33
C THR A 132 25.49 3.43 14.60
N TRP A 133 24.47 2.73 15.09
CA TRP A 133 24.61 1.82 16.22
C TRP A 133 24.52 0.38 15.73
N HIS A 134 25.62 -0.35 15.93
CA HIS A 134 25.70 -1.78 15.62
C HIS A 134 25.11 -2.59 16.77
N VAL A 135 24.01 -3.27 16.54
CA VAL A 135 23.38 -4.15 17.53
C VAL A 135 23.63 -5.59 17.13
N SER A 136 24.46 -6.28 17.90
CA SER A 136 24.67 -7.72 17.78
C SER A 136 23.73 -8.47 18.72
N LEU A 137 22.73 -9.15 18.16
CA LEU A 137 21.86 -10.04 18.93
C LEU A 137 22.39 -11.48 18.82
N PRO A 138 22.46 -12.27 19.91
CA PRO A 138 23.07 -13.61 19.90
C PRO A 138 22.45 -14.58 18.88
N TRP A 139 21.16 -14.40 18.55
CA TRP A 139 20.41 -15.22 17.60
C TRP A 139 20.45 -14.70 16.15
N MET A 140 21.00 -13.50 15.92
CA MET A 140 21.02 -12.86 14.62
C MET A 140 22.46 -12.96 14.12
N GLY A 141 22.72 -13.92 13.21
CA GLY A 141 24.07 -14.28 12.74
C GLY A 141 24.84 -13.16 12.02
N LYS A 142 24.26 -11.96 11.90
CA LYS A 142 24.92 -10.72 11.49
C LYS A 142 24.46 -9.56 12.38
N PRO A 143 25.36 -8.64 12.75
CA PRO A 143 24.98 -7.39 13.42
C PRO A 143 23.96 -6.62 12.59
N TYR A 144 22.98 -6.02 13.25
CA TYR A 144 22.02 -5.12 12.62
C TYR A 144 22.48 -3.68 12.81
N ASP A 145 22.63 -2.95 11.70
CA ASP A 145 23.11 -1.58 11.70
C ASP A 145 21.93 -0.62 11.82
N LEU A 146 21.72 -0.06 13.01
CA LEU A 146 20.77 1.02 13.24
C LEU A 146 21.39 2.36 12.83
N ALA A 147 21.21 2.71 11.56
CA ALA A 147 21.68 3.96 11.00
C ALA A 147 20.66 5.09 11.21
N PHE A 148 21.05 6.12 11.95
CA PHE A 148 20.31 7.37 12.15
C PHE A 148 20.81 8.44 11.18
N SER A 149 19.92 8.90 10.32
CA SER A 149 20.14 9.97 9.36
C SER A 149 19.06 11.05 9.50
N TRP A 150 19.10 12.06 8.62
CA TRP A 150 18.03 13.05 8.53
C TRP A 150 16.69 12.45 8.07
N ALA A 151 16.70 11.21 7.59
CA ALA A 151 15.51 10.49 7.19
C ALA A 151 14.52 10.42 8.37
N GLN A 152 14.90 9.85 9.52
CA GLN A 152 13.99 9.63 10.66
C GLN A 152 13.22 10.89 11.11
N PRO A 153 13.87 12.03 11.45
CA PRO A 153 13.15 13.22 11.88
C PRO A 153 12.24 13.78 10.78
N LEU A 154 12.64 13.70 9.51
CA LEU A 154 11.80 14.11 8.38
C LEU A 154 10.56 13.21 8.21
N ALA A 155 10.65 11.91 8.50
CA ALA A 155 9.47 11.03 8.55
C ALA A 155 8.49 11.48 9.63
N VAL A 156 8.99 11.77 10.82
CA VAL A 156 8.17 12.24 11.95
C VAL A 156 7.46 13.53 11.58
N VAL A 157 8.16 14.48 10.95
CA VAL A 157 7.57 15.73 10.46
C VAL A 157 6.50 15.46 9.41
N ALA A 158 6.75 14.59 8.43
CA ALA A 158 5.77 14.24 7.41
C ALA A 158 4.50 13.62 8.01
N ILE A 159 4.64 12.68 8.95
CA ILE A 159 3.51 12.07 9.68
C ILE A 159 2.76 13.13 10.49
N ALA A 160 3.48 14.03 11.17
CA ALA A 160 2.87 15.10 11.96
C ALA A 160 2.06 16.07 11.09
N VAL A 161 2.56 16.44 9.90
CA VAL A 161 1.85 17.31 8.95
C VAL A 161 0.56 16.64 8.46
N ILE A 162 0.62 15.37 8.04
CA ILE A 162 -0.58 14.65 7.58
C ILE A 162 -1.57 14.47 8.74
N THR A 163 -1.09 14.16 9.94
CA THR A 163 -1.93 14.07 11.15
C THR A 163 -2.61 15.41 11.44
N PHE A 164 -1.88 16.52 11.37
CA PHE A 164 -2.43 17.86 11.57
C PHE A 164 -3.51 18.20 10.55
N ILE A 165 -3.28 17.92 9.26
CA ILE A 165 -4.30 18.10 8.20
C ILE A 165 -5.57 17.29 8.52
N ASN A 166 -5.42 16.06 9.00
CA ASN A 166 -6.56 15.23 9.39
C ASN A 166 -7.31 15.79 10.62
N TYR A 167 -6.61 16.45 11.55
CA TYR A 167 -7.25 17.12 12.69
C TYR A 167 -8.03 18.38 12.31
N LEU A 168 -7.66 19.07 11.23
CA LEU A 168 -8.41 20.25 10.74
C LEU A 168 -9.80 19.87 10.18
N GLY A 169 -10.00 18.61 9.80
CA GLY A 169 -11.33 18.06 9.53
C GLY A 169 -11.39 17.06 8.38
N VAL A 170 -12.39 16.18 8.44
CA VAL A 170 -12.59 15.08 7.49
C VAL A 170 -12.77 15.55 6.03
N ARG A 171 -13.34 16.74 5.80
CA ARG A 171 -13.51 17.30 4.45
C ARG A 171 -12.18 17.71 3.84
N LEU A 172 -11.32 18.39 4.62
CA LEU A 172 -9.99 18.79 4.16
C LEU A 172 -9.11 17.56 3.92
N GLY A 173 -9.12 16.61 4.85
CA GLY A 173 -8.43 15.32 4.67
C GLY A 173 -8.89 14.60 3.39
N GLY A 174 -10.21 14.56 3.14
CA GLY A 174 -10.77 14.01 1.90
C GLY A 174 -10.31 14.74 0.64
N GLN A 175 -10.26 16.08 0.64
CA GLN A 175 -9.77 16.88 -0.50
C GLN A 175 -8.28 16.63 -0.77
N VAL A 176 -7.45 16.59 0.28
CA VAL A 176 -6.02 16.28 0.16
C VAL A 176 -5.82 14.87 -0.39
N GLN A 177 -6.58 13.90 0.09
CA GLN A 177 -6.54 12.53 -0.43
C GLN A 177 -6.91 12.46 -1.92
N VAL A 178 -7.96 13.17 -2.35
CA VAL A 178 -8.36 13.24 -3.77
C VAL A 178 -7.24 13.85 -4.60
N ALA A 179 -6.65 14.96 -4.17
CA ALA A 179 -5.56 15.61 -4.89
C ALA A 179 -4.34 14.68 -5.03
N LEU A 180 -3.92 14.02 -3.95
CA LEU A 180 -2.80 13.06 -3.98
C LEU A 180 -3.11 11.87 -4.89
N THR A 181 -4.35 11.39 -4.91
CA THR A 181 -4.77 10.28 -5.77
C THR A 181 -4.71 10.69 -7.25
N LEU A 182 -5.18 11.89 -7.59
CA LEU A 182 -5.08 12.42 -8.94
C LEU A 182 -3.62 12.56 -9.39
N ILE A 183 -2.74 13.06 -8.52
CA ILE A 183 -1.30 13.14 -8.81
C ILE A 183 -0.73 11.76 -9.10
N LYS A 184 -1.03 10.74 -8.27
CA LYS A 184 -0.57 9.37 -8.49
C LYS A 184 -1.04 8.81 -9.84
N ILE A 185 -2.32 8.98 -10.17
CA ILE A 185 -2.90 8.54 -11.44
C ILE A 185 -2.22 9.26 -12.61
N ALA A 186 -2.07 10.58 -12.53
CA ALA A 186 -1.39 11.37 -13.54
C ALA A 186 0.06 10.92 -13.75
N SER A 187 0.79 10.60 -12.69
CA SER A 187 2.15 10.06 -12.77
C SER A 187 2.21 8.71 -13.48
N VAL A 188 1.28 7.79 -13.18
CA VAL A 188 1.20 6.49 -13.89
C VAL A 188 0.89 6.70 -15.37
N LEU A 189 -0.08 7.56 -15.69
CA LEU A 189 -0.41 7.90 -17.08
C LEU A 189 0.78 8.55 -17.81
N ALA A 190 1.53 9.43 -17.14
CA ALA A 190 2.73 10.03 -17.70
C ALA A 190 3.79 8.96 -18.03
N VAL A 191 4.02 8.00 -17.14
CA VAL A 191 4.95 6.88 -17.40
C VAL A 191 4.51 6.08 -18.63
N VAL A 192 3.21 5.78 -18.75
CA VAL A 192 2.67 5.08 -19.93
C VAL A 192 2.88 5.91 -21.21
N ILE A 193 2.47 7.17 -21.21
CA ILE A 193 2.54 8.05 -22.38
C ILE A 193 4.00 8.25 -22.80
N PHE A 194 4.90 8.61 -21.89
CA PHE A 194 6.32 8.79 -22.23
C PHE A 194 7.00 7.48 -22.61
N GLY A 195 6.61 6.35 -22.00
CA GLY A 195 7.07 5.03 -22.39
C GLY A 195 6.77 4.70 -23.85
N PHE A 196 5.59 5.06 -24.35
CA PHE A 196 5.23 4.85 -25.76
C PHE A 196 5.73 5.96 -26.70
N ALA A 197 5.80 7.21 -26.24
CA ALA A 197 6.19 8.35 -27.09
C ALA A 197 7.71 8.49 -27.29
N LEU A 198 8.50 8.17 -26.27
CA LEU A 198 9.97 8.31 -26.28
C LEU A 198 10.68 6.95 -26.30
N GLY A 199 9.95 5.86 -26.04
CA GLY A 199 10.51 4.52 -25.97
C GLY A 199 10.92 3.99 -27.34
N HIS A 200 12.14 3.47 -27.41
CA HIS A 200 12.60 2.66 -28.54
C HIS A 200 12.36 1.19 -28.18
N GLY A 201 11.10 0.75 -28.31
CA GLY A 201 10.71 -0.60 -27.94
C GLY A 201 11.43 -1.68 -28.76
N ASP A 202 12.01 -2.67 -28.10
CA ASP A 202 12.61 -3.85 -28.73
C ASP A 202 11.71 -5.08 -28.51
N LYS A 203 11.46 -5.83 -29.59
CA LYS A 203 10.73 -7.11 -29.55
C LYS A 203 11.45 -8.16 -28.71
N ALA A 204 12.77 -8.04 -28.53
CA ALA A 204 13.54 -8.90 -27.63
C ALA A 204 13.06 -8.82 -26.18
N ASN A 205 12.47 -7.69 -25.75
CA ASN A 205 11.91 -7.54 -24.39
C ASN A 205 10.70 -8.44 -24.13
N PHE A 206 10.09 -9.00 -25.19
CA PHE A 206 9.02 -9.97 -25.03
C PHE A 206 9.52 -11.39 -24.84
N GLN A 207 10.84 -11.64 -24.87
CA GLN A 207 11.40 -12.99 -24.79
C GLN A 207 11.87 -13.35 -23.37
N PRO A 208 11.53 -14.54 -22.85
CA PRO A 208 10.60 -15.51 -23.45
C PRO A 208 9.15 -15.06 -23.25
N MET A 209 8.34 -15.13 -24.32
CA MET A 209 6.93 -14.71 -24.24
C MET A 209 6.11 -15.74 -23.46
N VAL A 210 6.41 -17.01 -23.68
CA VAL A 210 5.81 -18.18 -23.04
C VAL A 210 6.93 -18.93 -22.33
N PRO A 211 6.69 -19.48 -21.13
CA PRO A 211 7.73 -20.22 -20.43
C PRO A 211 8.15 -21.45 -21.23
N PRO A 212 9.47 -21.76 -21.32
CA PRO A 212 9.98 -22.86 -22.13
C PRO A 212 9.55 -24.25 -21.62
N ALA A 213 9.18 -24.36 -20.36
CA ALA A 213 8.56 -25.54 -19.78
C ALA A 213 7.48 -25.14 -18.77
N LEU A 214 6.40 -25.92 -18.71
CA LEU A 214 5.44 -25.85 -17.62
C LEU A 214 5.89 -26.83 -16.54
N GLY A 215 6.24 -26.30 -15.36
CA GLY A 215 6.70 -27.08 -14.23
C GLY A 215 6.68 -26.27 -12.94
N LEU A 216 7.22 -26.85 -11.87
CA LEU A 216 7.21 -26.24 -10.54
C LEU A 216 7.89 -24.85 -10.51
N GLY A 217 8.94 -24.63 -11.32
CA GLY A 217 9.58 -23.31 -11.43
C GLY A 217 8.65 -22.25 -12.00
N THR A 218 7.87 -22.58 -13.03
CA THR A 218 6.89 -21.66 -13.65
C THR A 218 5.73 -21.36 -12.71
N ILE A 219 5.27 -22.37 -11.95
CA ILE A 219 4.25 -22.17 -10.91
C ILE A 219 4.82 -21.26 -9.80
N GLY A 220 6.05 -21.50 -9.37
CA GLY A 220 6.72 -20.66 -8.37
C GLY A 220 6.86 -19.21 -8.84
N ALA A 221 7.27 -18.99 -10.08
CA ALA A 221 7.36 -17.65 -10.68
C ALA A 221 5.99 -16.97 -10.78
N PHE A 222 4.96 -17.71 -11.18
CA PHE A 222 3.58 -17.21 -11.20
C PHE A 222 3.10 -16.80 -9.81
N LEU A 223 3.29 -17.66 -8.80
CA LEU A 223 2.87 -17.38 -7.42
C LEU A 223 3.65 -16.21 -6.82
N ALA A 224 4.95 -16.11 -7.10
CA ALA A 224 5.76 -14.97 -6.68
C ALA A 224 5.30 -13.67 -7.33
N ALA A 225 5.00 -13.70 -8.64
CA ALA A 225 4.45 -12.55 -9.35
C ALA A 225 3.05 -12.19 -8.84
N LEU A 226 2.19 -13.17 -8.59
CA LEU A 226 0.84 -12.96 -8.05
C LEU A 226 0.90 -12.34 -6.65
N ALA A 227 1.77 -12.85 -5.77
CA ALA A 227 2.00 -12.28 -4.45
C ALA A 227 2.54 -10.84 -4.53
N ALA A 228 3.41 -10.56 -5.50
CA ALA A 228 3.92 -9.22 -5.76
C ALA A 228 2.83 -8.25 -6.26
N GLY A 229 1.88 -8.73 -7.07
CA GLY A 229 0.78 -7.92 -7.62
C GLY A 229 -0.42 -7.72 -6.69
N LEU A 230 -0.57 -8.57 -5.67
CA LEU A 230 -1.62 -8.47 -4.63
C LEU A 230 -1.20 -7.58 -3.44
N TRP A 231 0.00 -6.99 -3.47
CA TRP A 231 0.57 -6.17 -2.41
C TRP A 231 0.42 -4.67 -2.66
#